data_AF-A0A9Q5G6I5-F1
#
_entry.id   AF-A0A9Q5G6I5-F1
#
_cell.length_a   1.000
_cell.length_b   1.000
_cell.length_c   1.000
_cell.angle_alpha   90.00
_cell.angle_beta   90.00
_cell.angle_gamma   90.00
#
_symmetry.space_group_name_H-M   'P 1'
#
loop_
_entity.id
_entity.type
_entity.pdbx_description
1 polymer ?
#
loop_
_entity_poly.entity_id
_entity_poly.type
_entity_poly.pdbx_seq_one_letter_code
_entity_poly.pdbx_strand_id
1 'polypeptide(L)'
;MSANGSHATPHSQRSRATVTVRLGKSFEHFPIFELINKVEKTLKTPVQTAVKREDEQEFAKRNGQNLMFCEDAARRIKRELSLDPVYTDFKIKVEHFESLHAHDAVAMVVKGVPGGLSYS
;
A
#
# COMPACT_ATOMS: atom_id res chain seq x y z
N MET A 1 9.43 -0.41 -29.51
CA MET A 1 8.57 -0.22 -28.32
C MET A 1 7.39 -1.14 -28.49
N SER A 2 7.41 -2.30 -27.83
CA SER A 2 6.41 -3.35 -28.02
C SER A 2 5.18 -3.03 -27.17
N ALA A 3 4.14 -2.51 -27.81
CA ALA A 3 2.81 -2.39 -27.24
C ALA A 3 2.20 -3.80 -27.17
N ASN A 4 2.32 -4.46 -26.01
CA ASN A 4 1.54 -5.65 -25.63
C ASN A 4 1.72 -5.87 -24.12
N GLY A 5 1.18 -4.94 -23.32
CA GLY A 5 0.90 -5.19 -21.90
C GLY A 5 -0.54 -5.66 -21.81
N SER A 6 -0.74 -6.86 -21.27
CA SER A 6 -2.04 -7.52 -21.03
C SER A 6 -3.20 -6.54 -20.82
N HIS A 7 -4.28 -6.72 -21.59
CA HIS A 7 -5.58 -6.09 -21.36
C HIS A 7 -6.21 -6.63 -20.07
N ALA A 8 -5.61 -6.31 -18.92
CA ALA A 8 -6.26 -6.49 -17.63
C ALA A 8 -7.47 -5.54 -17.63
N THR A 9 -8.67 -6.12 -17.64
CA THR A 9 -9.89 -5.33 -17.43
C THR A 9 -9.84 -4.84 -15.98
N PRO A 10 -9.87 -3.53 -15.72
CA PRO A 10 -9.80 -3.02 -14.37
C PRO A 10 -10.96 -3.55 -13.54
N HIS A 11 -10.66 -4.20 -12.43
CA HIS A 11 -11.63 -4.51 -11.39
C HIS A 11 -11.11 -4.01 -10.06
N SER A 12 -12.01 -3.65 -9.15
CA SER A 12 -11.64 -3.33 -7.77
C SER A 12 -11.58 -4.63 -6.97
N GLN A 13 -10.40 -4.97 -6.46
CA GLN A 13 -10.20 -6.11 -5.57
C GLN A 13 -9.82 -5.70 -4.14
N ARG A 14 -10.04 -6.61 -3.18
CA ARG A 14 -9.53 -6.42 -1.82
C ARG A 14 -7.99 -6.47 -1.86
N SER A 15 -7.37 -5.58 -1.09
CA SER A 15 -5.92 -5.52 -0.95
C SER A 15 -5.50 -5.58 0.51
N ARG A 16 -4.27 -6.04 0.77
CA ARG A 16 -3.65 -6.00 2.09
C ARG A 16 -2.26 -5.38 2.01
N ALA A 17 -2.01 -4.37 2.83
CA ALA A 17 -0.68 -3.81 3.05
C ALA A 17 -0.18 -4.22 4.44
N THR A 18 0.88 -5.01 4.49
CA THR A 18 1.59 -5.35 5.72
C THR A 18 2.84 -4.48 5.84
N VAL A 19 2.87 -3.63 6.85
CA VAL A 19 3.98 -2.69 7.09
C VAL A 19 4.65 -3.04 8.41
N THR A 20 5.94 -3.36 8.35
CA THR A 20 6.79 -3.57 9.53
C THR A 20 7.79 -2.43 9.60
N VAL A 21 7.87 -1.75 10.75
CA VAL A 21 8.76 -0.61 10.96
C VAL A 21 9.68 -0.81 12.15
N ARG A 22 10.83 -0.15 12.12
CA ARG A 22 11.73 0.05 13.25
C ARG A 22 11.72 1.52 13.63
N LEU A 23 11.44 1.81 14.90
CA LEU A 23 11.40 3.18 15.42
C LEU A 23 12.81 3.67 15.77
N GLY A 24 13.02 4.98 15.68
CA GLY A 24 14.23 5.61 16.23
C GLY A 24 14.26 5.56 17.75
N LYS A 25 15.47 5.58 18.34
CA LYS A 25 15.68 5.48 19.79
C LYS A 25 15.00 6.60 20.60
N SER A 26 14.74 7.74 19.96
CA SER A 26 14.10 8.91 20.58
C SER A 26 12.57 8.83 20.63
N PHE A 27 11.97 7.76 20.10
CA PHE A 27 10.52 7.59 20.08
C PHE A 27 10.11 6.51 21.10
N GLU A 28 9.47 6.95 22.18
CA GLU A 28 9.04 6.05 23.28
C GLU A 28 7.78 5.25 22.94
N HIS A 29 6.97 5.74 22.00
CA HIS A 29 5.67 5.17 21.67
C HIS A 29 5.59 4.86 20.18
N PHE A 30 4.95 3.73 19.83
CA PHE A 30 4.68 3.38 18.44
C PHE A 30 3.46 4.18 17.93
N PRO A 31 3.62 5.10 16.96
CA PRO A 31 2.53 5.96 16.51
C PRO A 31 1.64 5.23 15.48
N ILE A 32 0.97 4.17 15.92
CA ILE A 32 0.21 3.28 15.04
C ILE A 32 -0.87 4.01 14.23
N PHE A 33 -1.60 4.96 14.83
CA PHE A 33 -2.63 5.72 14.12
C PHE A 33 -2.05 6.62 13.04
N GLU A 34 -0.92 7.29 13.31
CA GLU A 34 -0.23 8.12 12.31
C GLU A 34 0.28 7.26 11.15
N LEU A 35 0.82 6.07 11.44
CA LEU A 35 1.25 5.13 10.41
C LEU A 35 0.09 4.70 9.50
N ILE A 36 -1.05 4.29 10.09
CA ILE A 36 -2.25 3.91 9.34
C ILE A 36 -2.74 5.09 8.49
N ASN A 37 -2.93 6.26 9.10
CA ASN A 37 -3.40 7.46 8.42
C ASN A 37 -2.48 7.85 7.25
N LYS A 38 -1.16 7.77 7.45
CA LYS A 38 -0.15 8.07 6.43
C LYS A 38 -0.24 7.10 5.26
N VAL A 39 -0.36 5.80 5.52
CA VAL A 39 -0.54 4.77 4.48
C VAL A 39 -1.85 4.99 3.72
N GLU A 40 -2.97 5.16 4.40
CA GLU A 40 -4.28 5.35 3.77
C GLU A 40 -4.35 6.64 2.93
N LYS A 41 -3.81 7.76 3.44
CA LYS A 41 -3.70 9.02 2.69
C LYS A 41 -2.81 8.87 1.44
N THR A 42 -1.73 8.09 1.55
CA THR A 42 -0.81 7.84 0.44
C THR A 42 -1.46 7.02 -0.67
N LEU A 43 -2.23 6.00 -0.31
CA LEU A 43 -2.92 5.15 -1.28
C LEU A 43 -4.20 5.79 -1.81
N LYS A 44 -4.85 6.66 -1.03
CA LYS A 44 -6.16 7.27 -1.36
C LYS A 44 -7.26 6.22 -1.61
N THR A 45 -7.14 5.08 -0.95
CA THR A 45 -8.08 3.95 -1.02
C THR A 45 -8.44 3.43 0.39
N PRO A 46 -8.86 4.32 1.33
CA PRO A 46 -9.21 3.87 2.68
C PRO A 46 -10.39 2.89 2.64
N VAL A 47 -10.36 1.86 3.49
CA VAL A 47 -11.47 0.91 3.60
C VAL A 47 -12.66 1.61 4.25
N GLN A 48 -13.82 1.56 3.60
CA GLN A 48 -15.06 2.10 4.15
C GLN A 48 -15.93 0.95 4.67
N THR A 49 -16.28 0.99 5.96
CA THR A 49 -17.00 -0.11 6.65
C THR A 49 -18.52 0.01 6.56
N ALA A 50 -19.07 1.21 6.38
CA ALA A 50 -20.48 1.47 6.12
C ALA A 50 -20.65 2.78 5.35
N VAL A 51 -21.29 2.74 4.18
CA VAL A 51 -21.50 3.91 3.32
C VAL A 51 -22.92 3.96 2.79
N LYS A 52 -23.45 5.17 2.61
CA LYS A 52 -24.70 5.36 1.87
C LYS A 52 -24.42 5.08 0.39
N ARG A 53 -25.46 4.77 -0.40
CA ARG A 53 -25.34 4.48 -1.84
C ARG A 53 -24.63 5.58 -2.64
N GLU A 54 -24.84 6.83 -2.27
CA GLU A 54 -24.18 8.00 -2.89
C GLU A 54 -22.67 8.01 -2.63
N ASP A 55 -22.27 7.72 -1.38
CA ASP A 55 -20.87 7.63 -0.98
C ASP A 55 -20.16 6.44 -1.65
N GLU A 56 -20.87 5.33 -1.88
CA GLU A 56 -20.36 4.15 -2.61
C GLU A 56 -20.04 4.48 -4.08
N GLN A 57 -20.90 5.26 -4.75
CA GLN A 57 -20.63 5.69 -6.13
C GLN A 57 -19.44 6.64 -6.21
N GLU A 58 -19.33 7.61 -5.29
CA GLU A 58 -18.16 8.48 -5.23
C GLU A 58 -16.88 7.69 -4.93
N PHE A 59 -16.94 6.71 -4.03
CA PHE A 59 -15.83 5.82 -3.71
C PHE A 59 -15.41 5.00 -4.92
N ALA A 60 -16.37 4.39 -5.63
CA ALA A 60 -16.11 3.64 -6.85
C ALA A 60 -15.47 4.53 -7.93
N LYS A 61 -15.96 5.76 -8.09
CA LYS A 61 -15.39 6.74 -9.03
C LYS A 61 -13.96 7.12 -8.65
N ARG A 62 -13.69 7.41 -7.37
CA ARG A 62 -12.33 7.78 -6.89
C ARG A 62 -11.34 6.64 -7.03
N ASN A 63 -11.73 5.40 -6.72
CA ASN A 63 -10.87 4.23 -6.94
C ASN A 63 -10.65 3.96 -8.42
N GLY A 64 -11.70 4.04 -9.25
CA GLY A 64 -11.59 3.88 -10.71
C GLY A 64 -10.70 4.92 -11.38
N GLN A 65 -10.58 6.13 -10.80
CA GLN A 65 -9.65 7.18 -11.26
C GLN A 65 -8.23 7.05 -10.70
N ASN A 66 -8.02 6.20 -9.69
CA ASN A 66 -6.73 5.98 -9.03
C ASN A 66 -6.31 4.51 -9.12
N LEU A 67 -6.40 3.95 -10.34
CA LEU A 67 -5.89 2.61 -10.63
C LEU A 67 -4.40 2.53 -10.28
N MET A 68 -4.02 1.50 -9.54
CA MET A 68 -2.64 1.25 -9.15
C MET A 68 -2.37 -0.25 -9.10
N PHE A 69 -1.17 -0.65 -9.51
CA PHE A 69 -0.68 -2.00 -9.27
C PHE A 69 -0.14 -2.16 -7.84
N CYS A 70 0.08 -3.40 -7.39
CA CYS A 70 0.61 -3.67 -6.05
C CYS A 70 2.01 -3.07 -5.86
N GLU A 71 2.81 -3.02 -6.93
CA GLU A 71 4.12 -2.39 -6.99
C GLU A 71 4.05 -0.88 -6.81
N ASP A 72 3.03 -0.23 -7.38
CA ASP A 72 2.81 1.21 -7.23
C ASP A 72 2.43 1.55 -5.79
N ALA A 73 1.52 0.78 -5.21
CA ALA A 73 1.17 0.92 -3.80
C ALA A 73 2.40 0.77 -2.90
N ALA A 74 3.20 -0.29 -3.10
CA ALA A 74 4.42 -0.53 -2.33
C ALA A 74 5.44 0.63 -2.49
N ARG A 75 5.66 1.12 -3.72
CA ARG A 75 6.56 2.26 -3.99
C ARG A 75 6.09 3.55 -3.34
N ARG A 76 4.79 3.86 -3.40
CA ARG A 76 4.22 5.07 -2.79
C ARG A 76 4.37 5.04 -1.26
N ILE A 77 4.06 3.92 -0.62
CA ILE A 77 4.25 3.75 0.84
C ILE A 77 5.73 3.88 1.20
N LYS A 78 6.63 3.21 0.47
CA LYS A 78 8.08 3.32 0.71
C LYS A 78 8.57 4.77 0.63
N ARG A 79 8.13 5.52 -0.39
CA ARG A 79 8.51 6.92 -0.54
C ARG A 79 8.07 7.74 0.67
N GLU A 80 6.81 7.61 1.08
CA GLU A 80 6.26 8.38 2.19
C GLU A 80 6.95 8.04 3.53
N LEU A 81 7.16 6.76 3.83
CA LEU A 81 7.86 6.35 5.06
C LEU A 81 9.35 6.70 5.04
N SER A 82 9.97 6.84 3.87
CA SER A 82 11.38 7.26 3.76
C SER A 82 11.60 8.72 4.15
N LEU A 83 10.57 9.55 4.05
CA LEU A 83 10.62 10.97 4.42
C LEU A 83 10.42 11.20 5.92
N ASP A 84 9.99 10.18 6.65
CA ASP A 84 9.63 10.28 8.05
C ASP A 84 10.79 9.81 8.95
N PRO A 85 11.40 10.71 9.75
CA PRO A 85 12.54 10.37 10.61
C PRO A 85 12.18 9.42 11.75
N VAL A 86 10.89 9.21 12.04
CA VAL A 86 10.42 8.24 13.04
C VAL A 86 10.87 6.82 12.69
N TYR A 87 10.84 6.47 11.40
CA TYR A 87 11.08 5.11 10.93
C TYR A 87 12.53 4.97 10.46
N THR A 88 13.39 4.44 11.33
CA THR A 88 14.80 4.20 10.99
C THR A 88 14.95 3.12 9.93
N ASP A 89 14.04 2.15 9.91
CA ASP A 89 14.00 1.06 8.95
C ASP A 89 12.58 0.52 8.75
N PHE A 90 12.29 -0.13 7.62
CA PHE A 90 10.99 -0.75 7.36
C PHE A 90 11.02 -1.78 6.22
N LYS A 91 10.03 -2.67 6.23
CA LYS A 91 9.64 -3.51 5.10
C LYS A 91 8.12 -3.46 4.87
N ILE A 92 7.71 -3.47 3.61
CA ILE A 92 6.33 -3.32 3.17
C ILE A 92 6.01 -4.43 2.18
N LYS A 93 4.96 -5.18 2.46
CA LYS A 93 4.36 -6.17 1.56
C LYS A 93 2.97 -5.67 1.17
N VAL A 94 2.68 -5.60 -0.13
CA VAL A 94 1.33 -5.30 -0.64
C VAL A 94 0.85 -6.50 -1.43
N GLU A 95 -0.38 -6.91 -1.16
CA GLU A 95 -1.06 -8.03 -1.81
C GLU A 95 -2.38 -7.55 -2.39
N HIS A 96 -2.66 -7.93 -3.64
CA HIS A 96 -3.98 -7.80 -4.26
C HIS A 96 -4.58 -9.20 -4.37
N PHE A 97 -5.72 -9.42 -3.72
CA PHE A 97 -6.41 -10.70 -3.75
C PHE A 97 -7.21 -10.81 -5.05
N GLU A 98 -6.66 -11.52 -6.03
CA GLU A 98 -7.25 -11.65 -7.36
C GLU A 98 -8.37 -12.69 -7.34
N SER A 99 -9.63 -12.27 -7.54
CA SER A 99 -10.77 -13.18 -7.57
C SER A 99 -10.93 -13.94 -8.89
N LEU A 100 -10.31 -13.45 -9.97
CA LEU A 100 -10.41 -14.02 -11.32
C LEU A 100 -9.19 -14.82 -11.77
N HIS A 101 -8.11 -14.82 -10.97
CA HIS A 101 -6.86 -15.51 -11.29
C HIS A 101 -6.45 -16.43 -10.12
N ALA A 102 -5.78 -17.54 -10.41
CA ALA A 102 -5.35 -18.50 -9.40
C ALA A 102 -4.16 -18.03 -8.53
N HIS A 103 -3.77 -16.76 -8.64
CA HIS A 103 -2.60 -16.20 -7.96
C HIS A 103 -2.88 -14.77 -7.50
N ASP A 104 -2.51 -14.47 -6.26
CA ASP A 104 -2.48 -13.10 -5.74
C ASP A 104 -1.28 -12.35 -6.34
N ALA A 105 -1.47 -11.07 -6.66
CA ALA A 105 -0.36 -10.20 -7.04
C ALA A 105 0.31 -9.64 -5.78
N VAL A 106 1.63 -9.81 -5.66
CA VAL A 106 2.38 -9.45 -4.44
C VAL A 106 3.59 -8.58 -4.79
N ALA A 107 3.72 -7.45 -4.11
CA ALA A 107 4.89 -6.60 -4.17
C ALA A 107 5.52 -6.45 -2.79
N MET A 108 6.86 -6.49 -2.75
CA MET A 108 7.63 -6.34 -1.51
C MET A 108 8.71 -5.27 -1.70
N VAL A 109 8.84 -4.37 -0.74
CA VAL A 109 9.90 -3.36 -0.71
C VAL A 109 10.48 -3.24 0.69
N VAL A 110 11.77 -2.96 0.75
CA VAL A 110 12.50 -2.65 1.99
C VAL A 110 13.09 -1.25 1.90
N LYS A 111 13.37 -0.61 3.04
CA LYS A 111 14.03 0.70 3.06
C LYS A 111 15.40 0.64 2.38
N GLY A 112 16.16 -0.43 2.67
CA GLY A 112 17.49 -0.69 2.08
C GLY A 112 18.65 -0.24 2.96
N VAL A 113 18.47 -0.23 4.29
CA VAL A 113 19.54 0.08 5.24
C VAL A 113 20.47 -1.14 5.38
N PRO A 114 21.81 -0.99 5.39
CA PRO A 114 22.74 -2.09 5.61
C PRO A 114 22.45 -2.83 6.92
N GLY A 115 22.31 -4.16 6.88
CA GLY A 115 21.93 -4.98 8.04
C GLY A 115 20.49 -4.74 8.54
N GLY A 116 19.65 -4.09 7.73
CA GLY A 116 18.27 -3.77 8.05
C GLY A 116 17.29 -4.91 7.84
N LEU A 117 16.00 -4.58 7.93
CA LEU A 117 14.88 -5.45 7.68
C LEU A 117 14.92 -5.96 6.23
N SER A 118 14.85 -7.28 6.08
CA SER A 118 14.79 -7.96 4.79
C SER A 118 13.62 -8.95 4.74
N TYR A 119 13.37 -9.45 3.53
CA TYR A 119 12.64 -10.69 3.31
C TYR A 119 13.67 -11.81 3.18
N SER A 120 13.40 -12.94 3.84
CA SER A 120 14.21 -14.17 3.81
C SER A 120 13.95 -14.98 2.56
#